data_AF-A0A661Q8D8-F1
#
_entry.id   AF-A0A661Q8D8-F1
#
_cell.length_a   1.000
_cell.length_b   1.000
_cell.length_c   1.000
_cell.angle_alpha   90.00
_cell.angle_beta   90.00
_cell.angle_gamma   90.00
#
_symmetry.space_group_name_H-M   'P 1'
#
loop_
_entity.id
_entity.type
_entity.pdbx_description
1 polymer ?
#
loop_
_entity_poly.entity_id
_entity_poly.type
_entity_poly.pdbx_seq_one_letter_code
_entity_poly.pdbx_strand_id
1 'polypeptide(L)'
;NIVDRSPDISAGIILLLSDGEDIDNSPTAIAAIARKAAQSGRRIYVCGLGHESPELIPIRTPDGRRVVGYYRDAGGELIRTAQDSEILRNVASLSGGSYWPLGRDKVARKVVERVKHDLMASGESMRFAKRSDSWAPALLVLAFVSLLAAVRLD
;
A
#
# COMPACT_ATOMS: atom_id res chain seq x y z
N ASN A 1 26.87 -18.40 28.98
CA ASN A 1 26.84 -19.04 27.67
C ASN A 1 25.70 -18.43 26.88
N ILE A 2 26.07 -17.56 25.94
CA ILE A 2 25.37 -16.95 24.81
C ILE A 2 23.83 -17.02 24.83
N VAL A 3 23.24 -15.91 25.28
CA VAL A 3 21.89 -15.50 24.86
C VAL A 3 22.00 -15.15 23.38
N ASP A 4 21.50 -16.03 22.52
CA ASP A 4 21.38 -15.78 21.10
C ASP A 4 20.46 -14.57 20.87
N ARG A 5 21.09 -13.41 20.63
CA ARG A 5 20.45 -12.19 20.12
C ARG A 5 20.79 -12.03 18.64
N SER A 6 20.67 -13.08 17.85
CA SER A 6 20.54 -12.91 16.41
C SER A 6 19.27 -12.09 16.17
N PRO A 7 19.36 -10.88 15.57
CA PRO A 7 18.15 -10.24 15.09
C PRO A 7 17.52 -11.23 14.12
N ASP A 8 16.22 -11.45 14.25
CA ASP A 8 15.46 -12.37 13.41
C ASP A 8 15.38 -11.77 11.98
N ILE A 9 16.52 -11.74 11.29
CA ILE A 9 16.65 -11.39 9.88
C ILE A 9 16.25 -12.65 9.11
N SER A 10 14.97 -13.02 9.25
CA SER A 10 14.30 -13.75 8.19
C SER A 10 14.43 -12.89 6.95
N ALA A 11 15.00 -13.47 5.89
CA ALA A 11 14.77 -12.92 4.58
C ALA A 11 13.24 -12.91 4.35
N GLY A 12 12.79 -12.19 3.34
CA GLY A 12 11.36 -12.15 3.16
C GLY A 12 10.97 -11.38 1.94
N ILE A 13 9.80 -11.75 1.43
CA ILE A 13 9.21 -11.08 0.30
C ILE A 13 8.04 -10.24 0.80
N ILE A 14 8.07 -8.95 0.49
CA ILE A 14 6.95 -8.04 0.68
C ILE A 14 6.30 -7.82 -0.68
N LEU A 15 5.00 -8.09 -0.79
CA LEU A 15 4.21 -7.76 -1.98
C LEU A 15 3.31 -6.56 -1.66
N LEU A 16 3.59 -5.41 -2.28
CA LEU A 16 2.83 -4.17 -2.17
C LEU A 16 1.86 -4.05 -3.34
N LEU A 17 0.58 -3.81 -3.04
CA LEU A 17 -0.47 -3.51 -4.02
C LEU A 17 -0.98 -2.10 -3.73
N SER A 18 -0.78 -1.15 -4.64
CA SER A 18 -1.14 0.26 -4.41
C SER A 18 -1.26 1.03 -5.73
N ASP A 19 -2.17 1.99 -5.80
CA ASP A 19 -2.28 3.02 -6.83
C ASP A 19 -1.30 4.19 -6.64
N GLY A 20 -0.61 4.25 -5.50
CA GLY A 20 0.44 5.24 -5.24
C GLY A 20 -0.05 6.65 -4.98
N GLU A 21 -1.37 6.88 -4.95
CA GLU A 21 -1.94 8.23 -4.93
C GLU A 21 -1.96 8.87 -3.54
N ASP A 22 -1.92 8.08 -2.48
CA ASP A 22 -2.12 8.57 -1.11
C ASP A 22 -0.98 8.10 -0.20
N ILE A 23 0.23 8.59 -0.49
CA ILE A 23 1.38 8.35 0.36
C ILE A 23 1.69 9.61 1.16
N ASP A 24 0.99 9.78 2.28
CA ASP A 24 1.14 10.85 3.27
C ASP A 24 2.57 11.03 3.82
N ASN A 25 3.44 10.03 3.61
CA ASN A 25 4.84 10.11 3.98
C ASN A 25 5.65 10.80 2.89
N SER A 26 6.45 11.80 3.28
CA SER A 26 7.48 12.38 2.40
C SER A 26 8.19 11.26 1.62
N PRO A 27 8.40 11.39 0.30
CA PRO A 27 9.11 10.39 -0.53
C PRO A 27 10.42 9.89 0.09
N THR A 28 11.07 10.74 0.88
CA THR A 28 12.26 10.44 1.66
C THR A 28 12.06 9.36 2.73
N ALA A 29 10.94 9.37 3.46
CA ALA A 29 10.60 8.39 4.48
C ALA A 29 10.30 7.02 3.86
N ILE A 30 9.58 6.99 2.74
CA ILE A 30 9.29 5.76 2.00
C ILE A 30 10.60 5.15 1.48
N ALA A 31 11.49 5.96 0.92
CA ALA A 31 12.81 5.53 0.46
C ALA A 31 13.67 4.96 1.61
N ALA A 32 13.60 5.57 2.80
CA ALA A 32 14.29 5.06 3.99
C ALA A 32 13.76 3.69 4.43
N ILE A 33 12.44 3.48 4.39
CA ILE A 33 11.80 2.20 4.70
C ILE A 33 12.22 1.13 3.68
N ALA A 34 12.21 1.45 2.39
CA ALA A 34 12.62 0.53 1.33
C ALA A 34 14.08 0.09 1.47
N ARG A 35 14.99 1.02 1.79
CA ARG A 35 16.40 0.72 2.07
C ARG A 35 16.56 -0.13 3.32
N LYS A 36 15.80 0.16 4.39
CA LYS A 36 15.82 -0.64 5.62
C LYS A 36 15.34 -2.08 5.36
N ALA A 37 14.32 -2.25 4.52
CA ALA A 37 13.86 -3.57 4.10
C ALA A 37 14.98 -4.35 3.40
N ALA A 38 15.67 -3.74 2.42
CA ALA A 38 16.82 -4.37 1.75
C ALA A 38 17.94 -4.75 2.73
N GLN A 39 18.31 -3.85 3.64
CA GLN A 39 19.31 -4.13 4.68
C GLN A 39 18.90 -5.30 5.60
N SER A 40 17.61 -5.53 5.76
CA SER A 40 17.05 -6.64 6.54
C SER A 40 16.79 -7.89 5.68
N GLY A 41 17.40 -8.01 4.50
CA GLY A 41 17.24 -9.16 3.62
C GLY A 41 15.86 -9.27 2.95
N ARG A 42 15.04 -8.20 3.00
CA ARG A 42 13.67 -8.19 2.49
C ARG A 42 13.57 -7.46 1.16
N ARG A 43 12.98 -8.11 0.16
CA ARG A 43 12.71 -7.55 -1.17
C ARG A 43 11.25 -7.09 -1.25
N ILE A 44 11.00 -5.90 -1.81
CA ILE A 44 9.65 -5.36 -2.00
C ILE A 44 9.27 -5.44 -3.49
N TYR A 45 8.32 -6.32 -3.80
CA TYR A 45 7.65 -6.37 -5.09
C TYR A 45 6.45 -5.44 -5.07
N VAL A 46 6.34 -4.56 -6.07
CA VAL A 46 5.28 -3.56 -6.12
C VAL A 46 4.40 -3.80 -7.33
N CYS A 47 3.12 -3.95 -7.09
CA CYS A 47 2.08 -4.12 -8.08
C CYS A 47 1.21 -2.86 -8.07
N GLY A 48 1.46 -2.01 -9.06
CA GLY A 48 0.83 -0.72 -9.16
C GLY A 48 -0.58 -0.80 -9.75
N LEU A 49 -1.63 -0.39 -9.04
CA LEU A 49 -3.01 -0.43 -9.52
C LEU A 49 -3.37 0.89 -10.24
N GLY A 50 -4.18 0.82 -11.30
CA GLY A 50 -4.68 2.01 -11.99
C GLY A 50 -3.93 2.36 -13.28
N HIS A 51 -4.26 3.50 -13.86
CA HIS A 51 -3.65 4.01 -15.09
C HIS A 51 -2.73 5.20 -14.77
N GLU A 52 -1.63 5.33 -15.52
CA GLU A 52 -0.75 6.50 -15.46
C GLU A 52 -1.44 7.77 -16.00
N SER A 53 -2.49 7.62 -16.82
CA SER A 53 -3.29 8.74 -17.31
C SER A 53 -4.32 9.19 -16.26
N PRO A 54 -4.51 10.50 -16.05
CA PRO A 54 -5.51 11.00 -15.12
C PRO A 54 -6.92 10.62 -15.57
N GLU A 55 -7.61 9.85 -14.74
CA GLU A 55 -8.99 9.40 -14.95
C GLU A 55 -9.93 10.03 -13.92
N LEU A 56 -11.19 10.21 -14.31
CA LEU A 56 -12.22 10.71 -13.41
C LEU A 56 -12.75 9.58 -12.53
N ILE A 57 -12.98 9.84 -11.24
CA ILE A 57 -13.58 8.86 -10.33
C ILE A 57 -15.10 8.81 -10.58
N PRO A 58 -15.66 7.70 -11.10
CA PRO A 58 -17.09 7.61 -11.42
C PRO A 58 -17.92 7.32 -10.17
N ILE A 59 -19.04 8.02 -10.04
CA ILE A 59 -20.12 7.64 -9.12
C ILE A 59 -20.99 6.63 -9.85
N ARG A 60 -21.07 5.42 -9.31
CA ARG A 60 -21.87 4.33 -9.88
C ARG A 60 -23.18 4.16 -9.13
N THR A 61 -24.20 3.63 -9.81
CA THR A 61 -25.43 3.14 -9.18
C THR A 61 -25.12 2.08 -8.12
N PRO A 62 -26.02 1.83 -7.14
CA PRO A 62 -25.80 0.81 -6.10
C PRO A 62 -25.53 -0.60 -6.64
N ASP A 63 -26.05 -0.92 -7.83
CA ASP A 63 -25.81 -2.18 -8.54
C ASP A 63 -24.45 -2.22 -9.29
N GLY A 64 -23.69 -1.12 -9.28
CA GLY A 64 -22.38 -0.98 -9.91
C GLY A 64 -22.39 -0.89 -11.44
N ARG A 65 -23.56 -0.91 -12.10
CA ARG A 65 -23.66 -1.11 -13.56
C ARG A 65 -23.61 0.16 -14.38
N ARG A 66 -24.11 1.29 -13.85
CA ARG A 66 -24.20 2.56 -14.59
C ARG A 66 -23.44 3.66 -13.88
N VAL A 67 -22.76 4.50 -14.66
CA VAL A 67 -22.16 5.73 -14.17
C VAL A 67 -23.25 6.81 -14.13
N VAL A 68 -23.48 7.38 -12.95
CA VAL A 68 -24.49 8.43 -12.72
C VAL A 68 -23.86 9.81 -12.53
N GLY A 69 -22.53 9.88 -12.44
CA GLY A 69 -21.79 11.12 -12.31
C GLY A 69 -20.32 10.86 -12.02
N TYR A 70 -19.61 11.92 -11.62
CA TYR A 70 -18.21 11.87 -11.24
C TYR A 70 -18.02 12.67 -9.94
N TYR A 71 -17.08 12.22 -9.11
CA TYR A 71 -16.76 12.94 -7.87
C TYR A 71 -16.20 14.33 -8.18
N ARG A 72 -16.56 15.29 -7.32
CA ARG A 72 -16.10 16.67 -7.37
C ARG A 72 -15.49 17.07 -6.03
N ASP A 73 -14.55 17.99 -6.08
CA ASP A 73 -13.96 18.60 -4.89
C ASP A 73 -14.88 19.67 -4.28
N ALA A 74 -14.42 20.32 -3.21
CA ALA A 74 -15.16 21.39 -2.54
C ALA A 74 -15.34 22.65 -3.41
N GLY A 75 -14.52 22.84 -4.45
CA GLY A 75 -14.64 23.90 -5.45
C GLY A 75 -15.59 23.57 -6.61
N GLY A 76 -16.09 22.33 -6.68
CA GLY A 76 -16.94 21.85 -7.76
C GLY A 76 -16.16 21.35 -8.99
N GLU A 77 -14.83 21.33 -8.94
CA GLU A 77 -14.01 20.76 -10.00
C GLU A 77 -14.03 19.23 -9.95
N LEU A 78 -13.88 18.61 -11.11
CA LEU A 78 -13.88 17.15 -11.23
C LEU A 78 -12.59 16.56 -10.67
N ILE A 79 -12.72 15.62 -9.73
CA ILE A 79 -11.58 14.91 -9.16
C ILE A 79 -10.99 13.96 -10.21
N ARG A 80 -9.69 14.12 -10.45
CA ARG A 80 -8.90 13.26 -11.33
C ARG A 80 -7.85 12.54 -10.50
N THR A 81 -7.72 11.25 -10.75
CA THR A 81 -6.73 10.37 -10.13
C THR A 81 -5.83 9.77 -11.20
N ALA A 82 -4.52 9.78 -10.94
CA ALA A 82 -3.49 9.19 -11.79
C ALA A 82 -2.50 8.43 -10.91
N GLN A 83 -2.15 7.22 -11.34
CA GLN A 83 -1.19 6.41 -10.61
C GLN A 83 0.20 7.07 -10.58
N ASP A 84 0.76 7.27 -9.38
CA ASP A 84 2.16 7.68 -9.22
C ASP A 84 3.10 6.48 -9.37
N SER A 85 3.41 6.15 -10.62
CA SER A 85 4.29 5.02 -10.94
C SER A 85 5.75 5.28 -10.56
N GLU A 86 6.18 6.54 -10.39
CA GLU A 86 7.57 6.89 -10.12
C GLU A 86 7.95 6.53 -8.69
N ILE A 87 7.11 6.90 -7.72
CA ILE A 87 7.34 6.55 -6.31
C ILE A 87 7.33 5.03 -6.13
N LEU A 88 6.37 4.33 -6.73
CA LEU A 88 6.25 2.88 -6.65
C LEU A 88 7.44 2.14 -7.27
N ARG A 89 7.97 2.62 -8.41
CA ARG A 89 9.20 2.08 -9.02
C ARG A 89 10.42 2.31 -8.13
N ASN A 90 10.52 3.49 -7.52
CA ASN A 90 11.64 3.82 -6.64
C ASN A 90 11.68 2.90 -5.40
N VAL A 91 10.52 2.62 -4.79
CA VAL A 91 10.41 1.67 -3.67
C VAL A 91 10.87 0.26 -4.05
N ALA A 92 10.39 -0.25 -5.19
CA ALA A 92 10.79 -1.56 -5.68
C ALA A 92 12.31 -1.62 -5.92
N SER A 93 12.86 -0.59 -6.57
CA SER A 93 14.29 -0.51 -6.90
C SER A 93 15.17 -0.46 -5.64
N LEU A 94 14.83 0.39 -4.68
CA LEU A 94 15.61 0.57 -3.44
C LEU A 94 15.65 -0.68 -2.56
N SER A 95 14.62 -1.53 -2.67
CA SER A 95 14.56 -2.79 -1.94
C SER A 95 15.18 -3.99 -2.68
N GLY A 96 15.63 -3.81 -3.92
CA GLY A 96 16.09 -4.91 -4.79
C GLY A 96 14.97 -5.82 -5.31
N GLY A 97 13.72 -5.33 -5.30
CA GLY A 97 12.55 -6.02 -5.84
C GLY A 97 12.24 -5.61 -7.28
N SER A 98 10.96 -5.62 -7.66
CA SER A 98 10.51 -5.28 -9.01
C SER A 98 9.11 -4.66 -9.00
N TYR A 99 8.86 -3.75 -9.94
CA TYR A 99 7.56 -3.09 -10.12
C TYR A 99 6.83 -3.65 -11.35
N TRP A 100 5.52 -3.85 -11.22
CA TRP A 100 4.64 -4.15 -12.34
C TRP A 100 3.34 -3.32 -12.30
N PRO A 101 2.94 -2.69 -13.41
CA PRO A 101 1.63 -2.03 -13.50
C PRO A 101 0.52 -3.07 -13.69
N LEU A 102 -0.36 -3.22 -12.69
CA LEU A 102 -1.59 -4.00 -12.76
C LEU A 102 -2.65 -3.21 -13.53
N GLY A 103 -2.96 -3.73 -14.72
CA GLY A 103 -3.85 -3.14 -15.73
C GLY A 103 -3.81 -3.94 -17.04
N ARG A 104 -2.90 -4.93 -17.14
CA ARG A 104 -2.80 -5.87 -18.25
C ARG A 104 -2.98 -7.30 -17.72
N ASP A 105 -3.83 -8.10 -18.36
CA ASP A 105 -4.26 -9.45 -17.95
C ASP A 105 -3.13 -10.47 -17.64
N LYS A 106 -1.88 -10.17 -18.01
CA LYS A 106 -0.73 -11.08 -17.86
C LYS A 106 0.20 -10.74 -16.68
N VAL A 107 -0.10 -9.71 -15.91
CA VAL A 107 0.81 -9.22 -14.85
C VAL A 107 0.76 -10.10 -13.60
N ALA A 108 -0.43 -10.53 -13.18
CA ALA A 108 -0.61 -11.38 -12.00
C ALA A 108 0.21 -12.68 -12.08
N ARG A 109 0.21 -13.36 -13.24
CA ARG A 109 0.97 -14.60 -13.42
C ARG A 109 2.49 -14.37 -13.30
N LYS A 110 3.01 -13.31 -13.93
CA LYS A 110 4.45 -12.99 -13.86
C LYS A 110 4.90 -12.66 -12.44
N VAL A 111 4.06 -11.93 -11.69
CA VAL A 111 4.31 -11.60 -10.28
C VAL A 111 4.38 -12.88 -9.45
N VAL A 112 3.38 -13.77 -9.59
CA VAL A 112 3.33 -15.05 -8.86
C VAL A 112 4.54 -15.93 -9.20
N GLU A 113 4.91 -16.05 -10.48
CA GLU A 113 6.08 -16.83 -10.91
C GLU A 113 7.38 -16.28 -10.31
N ARG A 114 7.58 -14.95 -10.34
CA ARG A 114 8.76 -14.30 -9.79
C ARG A 114 8.86 -14.46 -8.28
N VAL A 115 7.77 -14.16 -7.58
CA VAL A 115 7.67 -14.30 -6.12
C VAL A 115 7.94 -15.75 -5.71
N LYS A 116 7.33 -16.73 -6.40
CA LYS A 116 7.56 -18.16 -6.14
C LYS A 116 9.02 -18.55 -6.34
N HIS A 117 9.64 -18.12 -7.44
CA HIS A 117 11.05 -18.40 -7.71
C HIS A 117 11.95 -17.86 -6.59
N ASP A 118 11.72 -16.62 -6.16
CA ASP A 118 12.53 -15.99 -5.10
C ASP A 118 12.30 -16.59 -3.72
N LEU A 119 11.08 -17.02 -3.39
CA LEU A 119 10.75 -17.75 -2.15
C LEU A 119 11.42 -19.14 -2.12
N MET A 120 11.38 -19.86 -3.25
CA MET A 120 12.03 -21.17 -3.36
C MET A 120 13.55 -21.04 -3.22
N ALA A 121 14.13 -19.96 -3.77
CA ALA A 121 15.55 -19.66 -3.62
C ALA A 121 15.92 -19.23 -2.19
N SER A 122 15.01 -18.61 -1.43
CA SER A 122 15.28 -18.18 -0.04
C SER A 122 15.03 -19.27 1.01
N GLY A 123 14.30 -20.35 0.67
CA GLY A 123 13.97 -21.43 1.60
C GLY A 123 12.91 -21.06 2.64
N GLU A 124 12.10 -20.04 2.37
CA GLU A 124 11.20 -19.43 3.36
C GLU A 124 9.74 -19.83 3.21
N SER A 125 9.02 -19.77 4.33
CA SER A 125 7.58 -20.01 4.41
C SER A 125 6.79 -18.71 4.34
N MET A 126 5.70 -18.70 3.55
CA MET A 126 4.88 -17.51 3.31
C MET A 126 4.14 -17.09 4.59
N ARG A 127 4.40 -15.87 5.09
CA ARG A 127 3.63 -15.24 6.17
C ARG A 127 2.82 -14.08 5.61
N PHE A 128 1.49 -14.17 5.67
CA PHE A 128 0.59 -13.08 5.28
C PHE A 128 0.39 -12.12 6.45
N ALA A 129 0.84 -10.87 6.31
CA ALA A 129 0.53 -9.80 7.26
C ALA A 129 -0.31 -8.73 6.54
N LYS A 130 -1.61 -8.67 6.83
CA LYS A 130 -2.50 -7.61 6.34
C LYS A 130 -2.50 -6.47 7.35
N ARG A 131 -1.92 -5.34 6.99
CA ARG A 131 -2.01 -4.09 7.76
C ARG A 131 -2.92 -3.12 7.01
N SER A 132 -4.17 -2.98 7.47
CA SER A 132 -5.04 -1.89 7.06
C SER A 132 -5.02 -0.83 8.16
N ASP A 133 -4.38 0.31 7.89
CA ASP A 133 -4.38 1.44 8.83
C ASP A 133 -5.75 2.13 8.75
N SER A 134 -6.76 1.54 9.39
CA SER A 134 -8.03 2.23 9.65
C SER A 134 -7.86 3.07 10.92
N TRP A 135 -7.69 4.39 10.77
CA TRP A 135 -7.67 5.37 11.88
C TRP A 135 -9.04 5.55 12.55
N ALA A 136 -10.10 4.98 11.97
CA ALA A 136 -11.47 5.04 12.45
C ALA A 136 -11.68 4.65 13.94
N PRO A 137 -11.02 3.63 14.51
CA PRO A 137 -11.18 3.28 15.92
C PRO A 137 -10.66 4.37 16.87
N ALA A 138 -9.57 5.05 16.50
CA ALA A 138 -8.97 6.10 17.32
C ALA A 138 -9.87 7.34 17.38
N LEU A 139 -10.51 7.71 16.26
CA LEU A 139 -11.47 8.82 16.25
C LEU A 139 -12.76 8.48 16.99
N LEU A 140 -13.23 7.24 16.95
CA LEU A 140 -14.39 6.81 17.77
C LEU A 140 -14.10 6.91 19.27
N VAL A 141 -12.89 6.52 19.70
CA VAL A 141 -12.47 6.67 21.10
C VAL A 141 -12.39 8.14 21.49
N LEU A 142 -11.83 9.00 20.64
CA LEU A 142 -11.75 10.44 20.91
C LEU A 142 -13.14 11.09 21.01
N ALA A 143 -14.04 10.77 20.08
CA ALA A 143 -15.42 11.23 20.09
C ALA A 143 -16.17 10.76 21.36
N PHE A 144 -15.96 9.51 21.78
CA PHE A 144 -16.56 8.97 23.00
C PHE A 144 -16.05 9.66 24.26
N VAL A 145 -14.74 9.95 24.36
CA VAL A 145 -14.16 10.71 25.48
C VAL A 145 -14.72 12.14 25.52
N SER A 146 -14.85 12.80 24.36
CA SER A 146 -15.45 14.13 24.27
C SER A 146 -16.92 14.14 24.72
N LEU A 147 -17.69 13.11 24.36
CA LEU A 147 -19.09 12.97 24.76
C LEU A 147 -19.22 12.78 26.28
N LEU A 148 -18.39 11.92 26.89
CA LEU A 148 -18.38 11.71 28.34
C LEU A 148 -17.96 12.96 29.13
N ALA A 149 -17.07 13.78 28.56
CA ALA A 149 -16.69 15.05 29.16
C ALA A 149 -17.85 16.06 29.12
N ALA A 150 -18.58 16.15 28.00
CA ALA A 150 -19.74 17.02 27.86
C ALA A 150 -20.87 16.63 28.84
N VAL A 151 -21.16 15.33 28.98
CA VAL A 151 -22.20 14.82 29.90
C VAL A 151 -21.85 15.05 31.38
N ARG A 152 -20.58 15.29 31.73
CA ARG A 152 -20.15 15.60 33.10
C ARG A 152 -20.13 17.09 33.43
N LEU A 153 -20.31 17.96 32.43
CA LEU A 153 -20.29 19.41 32.59
C LEU A 153 -21.69 20.03 32.68
N ASP A 154 -22.74 19.21 32.54
CA ASP A 154 -24.14 19.50 32.87
C ASP A 154 -24.51 18.88 34.24
#